data_AF-A0A364VBV1-F1
#
_entry.id   AF-A0A364VBV1-F1
#
_cell.length_a   1.000
_cell.length_b   1.000
_cell.length_c   1.000
_cell.angle_alpha   90.00
_cell.angle_beta   90.00
_cell.angle_gamma   90.00
#
_symmetry.space_group_name_H-M   'P 1'
#
loop_
_entity.id
_entity.type
_entity.pdbx_description
1 polymer ?
#
loop_
_entity_poly.entity_id
_entity_poly.type
_entity_poly.pdbx_seq_one_letter_code
_entity_poly.pdbx_strand_id
1 'polypeptide(L)' 'MTSTEAEQLGLKVWGIDEINDVHVAVWPTNDLVRHDIATNECVCGPQVVPRPRPEGGMGWMYKHHSLDGRENRERD' A
#
# COMPACT_ATOMS: atom_id res chain seq x y z
N MET A 1 -3.10 19.02 6.43
CA MET A 1 -3.93 17.97 7.05
C MET A 1 -3.00 16.83 7.38
N THR A 2 -2.97 16.43 8.65
CA THR A 2 -2.16 15.30 9.11
C THR A 2 -2.84 13.98 8.76
N SER A 3 -2.10 12.87 8.73
CA SER A 3 -2.68 11.53 8.52
C SER A 3 -3.78 11.24 9.54
N THR A 4 -3.58 11.64 10.80
CA THR A 4 -4.53 11.48 11.90
C THR A 4 -5.85 12.24 11.70
N GLU A 5 -5.83 13.45 11.13
CA GLU A 5 -7.06 14.20 10.84
C GLU A 5 -7.83 13.58 9.67
N ALA A 6 -7.14 13.05 8.66
CA ALA A 6 -7.77 12.37 7.54
C ALA A 6 -8.40 11.03 7.97
N GLU A 7 -7.74 10.31 8.90
CA GLU A 7 -8.25 9.09 9.52
C GLU A 7 -9.54 9.33 10.32
N GLN A 8 -9.62 10.41 11.10
CA GLN A 8 -10.84 10.77 11.86
C GLN A 8 -12.02 11.18 10.97
N LEU A 9 -11.75 11.65 9.76
CA LEU A 9 -12.77 12.03 8.78
C LEU A 9 -13.22 10.86 7.89
N GLY A 10 -12.68 9.65 8.10
CA GLY A 10 -12.94 8.49 7.24
C GLY A 10 -12.46 8.69 5.80
N LEU A 11 -11.51 9.59 5.59
CA LEU A 11 -10.91 9.82 4.28
C LEU A 11 -9.98 8.64 3.96
N LYS A 12 -9.92 8.31 2.67
CA LYS A 12 -9.03 7.26 2.15
C LYS A 12 -7.59 7.69 2.36
N VAL A 13 -6.92 7.06 3.31
CA VAL A 13 -5.50 7.28 3.56
C VAL A 13 -4.76 5.98 3.21
N TRP A 14 -3.80 6.12 2.32
CA TRP A 14 -2.90 5.06 1.92
C TRP A 14 -1.50 5.46 2.36
N GLY A 15 -0.80 4.54 3.01
CA GLY A 15 0.61 4.68 3.29
C GLY A 15 1.41 4.36 2.04
N ILE A 16 2.53 5.06 1.87
CA ILE A 16 3.55 4.73 0.89
C ILE A 16 4.91 4.74 1.58
N ASP A 17 5.74 3.75 1.28
CA ASP A 17 7.10 3.67 1.80
C ASP A 17 8.05 3.08 0.77
N GLU A 18 9.30 3.48 0.87
CA GLU A 18 10.40 2.89 0.12
C GLU A 18 10.99 1.73 0.92
N ILE A 19 11.02 0.54 0.32
CA ILE A 19 11.62 -0.63 0.94
C ILE A 19 13.13 -0.64 0.65
N ASN A 20 13.48 -0.30 -0.60
CA ASN A 20 14.83 -0.12 -1.10
C ASN A 20 14.78 0.65 -2.44
N ASP A 21 15.95 0.92 -3.02
CA ASP A 21 16.14 1.68 -4.25
C ASP A 21 15.24 1.29 -5.44
N VAL A 22 14.70 0.06 -5.48
CA VAL A 22 13.86 -0.43 -6.59
C VAL A 22 12.50 -0.95 -6.15
N HIS A 23 12.17 -0.93 -4.86
CA HIS A 23 10.92 -1.44 -4.32
C HIS A 23 10.18 -0.41 -3.47
N VAL A 24 8.89 -0.23 -3.76
CA VAL A 24 7.98 0.61 -2.97
C VAL A 24 6.76 -0.19 -2.54
N ALA A 25 6.24 0.07 -1.36
CA ALA A 25 4.98 -0.49 -0.88
C ALA A 25 3.92 0.61 -0.79
N VAL A 26 2.68 0.25 -1.15
CA VAL A 26 1.49 1.06 -0.91
C VAL A 26 0.47 0.20 -0.17
N TRP A 27 -0.06 0.69 0.95
CA TRP A 27 -0.97 -0.07 1.81
C TRP A 27 -2.09 0.78 2.40
N PRO A 28 -3.25 0.19 2.71
CA PRO A 28 -4.33 0.92 3.37
C PRO A 28 -3.92 1.24 4.81
N THR A 29 -4.09 2.51 5.21
CA THR A 29 -3.97 2.84 6.64
C THR A 29 -5.29 2.57 7.36
N ASN A 30 -5.21 2.35 8.67
CA ASN A 30 -6.34 2.00 9.53
C ASN A 30 -7.09 0.75 9.06
N ASP A 31 -6.36 -0.29 8.66
CA ASP A 31 -6.90 -1.62 8.33
C ASP A 31 -7.03 -2.47 9.61
N LEU A 32 -7.85 -3.53 9.58
CA LEU A 32 -8.00 -4.47 10.69
C LEU A 32 -6.76 -5.34 10.89
N VAL A 33 -5.92 -5.46 9.87
CA VAL A 33 -4.64 -6.17 9.93
C VAL A 33 -3.47 -5.21 9.83
N ARG A 34 -2.37 -5.56 10.49
CA ARG A 34 -1.10 -4.88 10.27
C ARG A 34 -0.45 -5.40 8.99
N HIS A 35 -0.08 -4.48 8.11
CA HIS A 35 0.66 -4.80 6.89
C HIS A 35 2.15 -4.97 7.17
N ASP A 36 2.72 -6.07 6.69
CA ASP A 36 4.18 -6.23 6.58
C ASP A 36 4.61 -5.62 5.24
N ILE A 37 5.08 -4.39 5.29
CA ILE A 37 5.49 -3.63 4.11
C ILE A 37 6.94 -3.86 3.72
N ALA A 38 7.74 -4.50 4.59
CA ALA A 38 9.17 -4.71 4.34
C ALA A 38 9.41 -5.93 3.45
N THR A 39 8.44 -6.85 3.37
CA THR A 39 8.52 -8.10 2.61
C THR A 39 7.29 -8.27 1.69
N ASN A 40 7.28 -9.31 0.86
CA ASN A 40 6.07 -9.68 0.09
C ASN A 40 5.16 -10.68 0.83
N GLU A 41 5.50 -11.06 2.07
CA GLU A 41 4.87 -12.16 2.80
C GLU A 41 3.68 -11.70 3.64
N CYS A 42 3.15 -10.51 3.35
CA CYS A 42 2.00 -9.99 4.07
C CYS A 42 0.76 -10.87 3.84
N VAL A 43 0.03 -11.14 4.93
CA VAL A 43 -1.20 -11.95 4.93
C VAL A 43 -2.29 -11.42 4.01
N CYS A 44 -2.24 -10.14 3.64
CA CYS A 44 -3.16 -9.57 2.66
C CYS A 44 -2.95 -10.12 1.24
N GLY A 45 -1.84 -10.82 0.99
CA GLY A 45 -1.46 -11.32 -0.33
C GLY A 45 -1.19 -10.18 -1.32
N PRO A 46 -0.18 -9.33 -1.09
CA PRO A 46 0.04 -8.13 -1.88
C PRO A 46 0.28 -8.45 -3.36
N GLN A 47 -0.24 -7.61 -4.24
CA GLN A 47 0.04 -7.70 -5.67
C GLN A 47 1.38 -7.03 -5.99
N VAL A 48 2.25 -7.74 -6.71
CA VAL A 48 3.53 -7.21 -7.19
C VAL A 48 3.37 -6.65 -8.60
N VAL A 49 3.54 -5.34 -8.76
CA VAL A 49 3.34 -4.62 -10.03
C VAL A 49 4.66 -4.05 -10.55
N PRO A 50 5.15 -4.48 -11.73
CA PRO A 50 6.34 -3.89 -12.33
C PRO A 50 6.06 -2.47 -12.82
N ARG A 51 6.99 -1.54 -12.56
CA ARG A 51 6.91 -0.14 -12.98
C ARG A 51 8.21 0.31 -13.66
N PRO A 52 8.16 0.83 -14.89
CA PRO A 52 9.34 1.40 -15.53
C PRO A 52 9.78 2.68 -14.79
N ARG A 53 11.09 2.86 -14.61
CA ARG A 53 11.64 4.01 -13.90
C ARG A 53 12.15 5.10 -14.87
N PRO A 54 12.05 6.39 -14.50
CA PRO A 54 12.49 7.51 -15.36
C PRO A 54 13.96 7.43 -15.79
N GLU A 55 14.84 6.98 -14.90
CA GLU A 55 16.27 6.79 -15.10
C GLU A 55 16.63 5.51 -15.89
N GLY A 56 15.62 4.72 -16.24
CA GLY A 56 15.77 3.42 -16.90
C GLY A 56 15.67 2.23 -15.95
N GLY A 57 15.42 1.06 -16.53
CA GLY A 57 15.20 -0.18 -15.77
C GLY A 57 13.79 -0.30 -15.16
N MET A 58 13.63 -1.31 -14.31
CA MET A 58 12.35 -1.66 -13.69
C MET A 58 12.44 -1.52 -12.17
N GLY A 59 11.41 -0.93 -11.59
CA GLY A 59 11.10 -1.01 -10.16
C GLY A 59 9.86 -1.88 -9.94
N TRP A 60 9.58 -2.19 -8.67
CA TRP A 60 8.48 -3.04 -8.26
C TRP A 60 7.66 -2.36 -7.18
N MET A 61 6.35 -2.37 -7.37
CA MET A 61 5.39 -1.83 -6.41
C MET A 61 4.61 -2.97 -5.78
N TYR A 62 4.67 -3.10 -4.46
CA TYR A 62 3.77 -3.95 -3.70
C TYR A 62 2.49 -3.18 -3.38
N LYS A 63 1.37 -3.58 -3.99
CA LYS A 63 0.03 -3.06 -3.71
C LYS A 63 -0.62 -3.98 -2.68
N HIS A 64 -0.69 -3.55 -1.43
CA HIS A 64 -1.39 -4.29 -0.37
C HIS A 64 -2.91 -4.15 -0.53
N HIS A 65 -3.63 -5.20 -0.14
CA HIS A 65 -5.09 -5.22 -0.15
C HIS A 65 -5.62 -4.90 1.25
N SER A 66 -6.77 -4.21 1.30
CA SER A 66 -7.49 -4.04 2.55
C SER A 66 -8.09 -5.36 3.01
N LEU A 67 -8.01 -5.65 4.32
CA LEU A 67 -8.65 -6.82 4.94
C LEU A 67 -9.62 -6.41 6.06
N ASP A 68 -10.36 -5.34 5.83
CA ASP A 68 -11.37 -4.81 6.76
C ASP A 68 -12.77 -4.65 6.15
N GLY A 69 -12.97 -5.16 4.94
CA GLY A 69 -14.25 -5.10 4.25
C GLY A 69 -14.41 -3.89 3.34
N ARG A 70 -13.48 -2.91 3.36
CA ARG A 70 -13.58 -1.74 2.48
C ARG A 70 -13.36 -2.10 1.01
N GLU A 71 -12.63 -3.17 0.72
CA GLU A 71 -12.45 -3.71 -0.63
C GLU A 71 -13.78 -4.08 -1.33
N ASN A 72 -14.85 -4.38 -0.57
CA ASN A 72 -16.18 -4.62 -1.14
C ASN A 72 -16.87 -3.36 -1.67
N ARG A 73 -16.34 -2.19 -1.33
CA ARG A 73 -16.92 -0.87 -1.67
C ARG A 73 -15.96 -0.03 -2.49
N GLU A 74 -14.67 -0.36 -2.45
CA GLU A 74 -13.61 0.32 -3.18
C GLU A 74 -13.46 -0.28 -4.58
N ARG A 75 -13.13 0.58 -5.55
CA ARG A 75 -12.80 0.17 -6.92
C ARG A 75 -11.28 0.05 -7.03
N ASP A 76 -10.81 -0.93 -7.78
CA ASP A 76 -9.38 -1.24 -7.99
C ASP A 76 -8.57 -0.16 -8.73
#